data_AF-X1UCP8-F1
#
_entry.id   AF-X1UCP8-F1
#
_cell.length_a   1.000
_cell.length_b   1.000
_cell.length_c   1.000
_cell.angle_alpha   90.00
_cell.angle_beta   90.00
_cell.angle_gamma   90.00
#
_symmetry.space_group_name_H-M   'P 1'
#
loop_
_entity.id
_entity.type
_entity.pdbx_description
1 polymer ?
#
loop_
_entity_poly.entity_id
_entity_poly.type
_entity_poly.pdbx_seq_one_letter_code
_entity_poly.pdbx_strand_id
1 'polypeptide(L)'
;MAKDGISTHVFNVKNAYDKSAVGALIRYLKANEIDVLCTHDYRSHFIGFWALRNIKVKWVAFSRGWTKDDLKVRLFHIIDKIFIRFANHIVAVANSQKLKLIKLFVPEKKISIVHNAIDPDLFNDVTPIDLRANFGFPTNSVICISGG
;
A
#
# COMPACT_ATOMS: atom_id res chain seq x y z
N MET A 1 0.74 -11.55 18.25
CA MET A 1 1.95 -10.83 17.81
C MET A 1 2.36 -11.41 16.47
N ALA A 2 2.74 -10.58 15.51
CA ALA A 2 3.36 -11.08 14.29
C ALA A 2 4.71 -11.72 14.65
N LYS A 3 5.11 -12.78 13.94
CA LYS A 3 6.27 -13.63 14.27
C LYS A 3 7.63 -12.94 14.14
N ASP A 4 7.63 -11.72 13.63
CA ASP A 4 8.77 -10.89 13.25
C ASP A 4 9.25 -9.94 14.37
N GLY A 5 8.62 -9.96 15.55
CA GLY A 5 9.04 -9.16 16.70
C GLY A 5 8.71 -7.66 16.59
N ILE A 6 7.89 -7.29 15.60
CA ILE A 6 7.48 -5.90 15.37
C ILE A 6 6.31 -5.55 16.31
N SER A 7 6.45 -4.45 17.06
CA SER A 7 5.37 -3.95 17.90
C SER A 7 4.17 -3.55 17.04
N THR A 8 3.00 -4.08 17.39
CA THR A 8 1.75 -3.84 16.67
C THR A 8 0.72 -3.22 17.60
N HIS A 9 0.06 -2.16 17.14
CA HIS A 9 -1.05 -1.53 17.85
C HIS A 9 -2.26 -1.46 16.92
N VAL A 10 -3.41 -1.93 17.42
CA VAL A 10 -4.64 -1.99 16.64
C VAL A 10 -5.51 -0.79 16.99
N PHE A 11 -5.86 -0.01 15.96
CA PHE A 11 -6.86 1.06 16.07
C PHE A 11 -8.21 0.53 15.62
N ASN A 12 -9.25 0.78 16.41
CA ASN A 12 -10.62 0.54 15.96
C ASN A 12 -11.06 1.70 15.06
N VAL A 13 -11.33 1.42 13.78
CA VAL A 13 -11.70 2.42 12.77
C VAL A 13 -13.07 2.08 12.21
N LYS A 14 -14.07 2.94 12.46
CA LYS A 14 -15.46 2.67 12.04
C LYS A 14 -15.65 2.77 10.53
N ASN A 15 -14.99 3.74 9.90
CA ASN A 15 -15.01 3.97 8.46
C ASN A 15 -13.81 4.81 8.01
N ALA A 16 -13.65 5.01 6.70
CA ALA A 16 -12.52 5.75 6.11
C ALA A 16 -12.39 7.22 6.56
N TYR A 17 -13.43 7.79 7.17
CA TYR A 17 -13.53 9.20 7.57
C TYR A 17 -13.65 9.38 9.08
N ASP A 18 -13.29 8.35 9.85
CA ASP A 18 -13.45 8.34 11.29
C ASP A 18 -12.52 9.36 11.99
N LYS A 19 -13.11 10.48 12.42
CA LYS A 19 -12.38 11.53 13.18
C LYS A 19 -11.79 11.01 14.49
N SER A 20 -12.42 10.00 15.10
CA SER A 20 -11.89 9.40 16.33
C SER A 20 -10.59 8.64 16.07
N ALA A 21 -10.47 8.00 14.90
CA ALA A 21 -9.23 7.35 14.46
C ALA A 21 -8.10 8.37 14.22
N VAL A 22 -8.40 9.54 13.63
CA VAL A 22 -7.42 10.62 13.47
C VAL A 22 -6.88 11.08 14.83
N GLY A 23 -7.77 11.33 15.81
CA GLY A 23 -7.36 11.72 17.15
C GLY A 23 -6.56 10.64 17.88
N ALA A 24 -6.95 9.36 17.73
CA ALA A 24 -6.23 8.23 18.29
C ALA A 24 -4.82 8.10 17.69
N LEU A 25 -4.69 8.24 16.37
CA LEU A 25 -3.41 8.22 15.68
C LEU A 25 -2.50 9.36 16.15
N ILE A 26 -3.00 10.59 16.26
CA ILE A 26 -2.20 11.73 16.75
C ILE A 26 -1.67 11.46 18.16
N ARG A 27 -2.52 10.96 19.08
CA ARG A 27 -2.10 10.64 20.45
C ARG A 27 -1.03 9.56 20.46
N TYR A 28 -1.23 8.51 19.67
CA TYR A 28 -0.28 7.41 19.57
C TYR A 28 1.07 7.86 19.02
N LEU A 29 1.08 8.64 17.93
CA LEU A 29 2.31 9.17 17.34
C LEU A 29 3.11 10.03 18.33
N LYS A 30 2.43 10.87 19.11
CA LYS A 30 3.08 11.72 20.12
C LYS A 30 3.59 10.93 21.32
N ALA A 31 2.78 10.01 21.85
CA ALA A 31 3.12 9.24 23.05
C ALA A 31 4.31 8.28 22.83
N ASN A 32 4.51 7.84 21.59
CA ASN A 32 5.59 6.93 21.21
C ASN A 32 6.71 7.61 20.43
N GLU A 33 6.72 8.95 20.38
CA GLU A 33 7.77 9.74 19.72
C GLU A 33 8.06 9.30 18.26
N ILE A 34 6.99 8.99 17.51
CA ILE A 34 7.14 8.47 16.14
C ILE A 34 7.49 9.60 15.18
N ASP A 35 8.62 9.47 14.48
CA ASP A 35 9.10 10.47 13.51
C ASP A 35 8.51 10.33 12.11
N VAL A 36 8.16 9.11 11.70
CA VAL A 36 7.71 8.78 10.35
C VAL A 36 6.45 7.94 10.38
N LEU A 37 5.43 8.39 9.65
CA LEU A 37 4.23 7.62 9.35
C LEU A 37 4.32 7.08 7.92
N CYS A 38 4.25 5.76 7.79
CA CYS A 38 4.13 5.08 6.51
C CYS A 38 2.68 4.62 6.30
N THR A 39 2.12 4.91 5.13
CA THR A 39 0.75 4.51 4.78
C THR A 39 0.70 3.87 3.39
N HIS A 40 -0.29 3.03 3.15
CA HIS A 40 -0.25 2.08 2.02
C HIS A 40 -1.54 1.99 1.21
N ASP A 41 -2.63 2.57 1.69
CA ASP A 41 -3.94 2.53 1.06
C ASP A 41 -4.67 3.87 1.21
N TYR A 42 -5.74 4.07 0.44
CA TYR A 42 -6.47 5.33 0.41
C TYR A 42 -7.06 5.76 1.77
N ARG A 43 -7.46 4.81 2.63
CA ARG A 43 -8.03 5.12 3.95
C ARG A 43 -6.94 5.60 4.88
N SER A 44 -5.81 4.89 4.90
CA SER A 44 -4.63 5.29 5.66
C SER A 44 -4.05 6.61 5.16
N HIS A 45 -4.08 6.89 3.86
CA HIS A 45 -3.69 8.19 3.31
C HIS A 45 -4.61 9.32 3.79
N PHE A 46 -5.92 9.09 3.79
CA PHE A 46 -6.89 10.05 4.31
C PHE A 46 -6.65 10.36 5.78
N ILE A 47 -6.60 9.32 6.63
CA ILE A 47 -6.40 9.46 8.07
C ILE A 47 -5.04 10.12 8.36
N GLY A 48 -3.98 9.66 7.69
CA GLY A 48 -2.63 10.20 7.81
C GLY A 48 -2.57 11.69 7.43
N PHE A 49 -3.18 12.09 6.32
CA PHE A 49 -3.23 13.49 5.92
C PHE A 49 -3.83 14.40 7.00
N TRP A 50 -4.96 14.00 7.60
CA TRP A 50 -5.60 14.77 8.66
C TRP A 50 -4.85 14.71 9.99
N ALA A 51 -4.26 13.56 10.32
CA ALA A 51 -3.47 13.40 11.54
C ALA A 51 -2.19 14.27 11.52
N LEU A 52 -1.58 14.40 10.34
CA LEU A 52 -0.26 15.00 10.20
C LEU A 52 -0.25 16.50 9.90
N ARG A 53 -1.42 17.12 9.70
CA ARG A 53 -1.52 18.53 9.30
C ARG A 53 -0.83 19.51 10.27
N ASN A 54 -0.79 19.19 11.56
CA ASN A 54 -0.28 20.09 12.61
C ASN A 54 0.73 19.40 13.57
N ILE A 55 1.41 18.34 13.13
CA ILE A 55 2.45 17.68 13.93
C ILE A 55 3.73 17.50 13.11
N LYS A 56 4.88 17.33 13.78
CA LYS A 56 6.21 17.33 13.13
C LYS A 56 6.57 16.03 12.40
N VAL A 57 5.72 15.01 12.49
CA VAL A 57 5.92 13.68 11.91
C VAL A 57 5.94 13.75 10.37
N LYS A 58 6.90 13.08 9.74
CA LYS A 58 7.01 13.00 8.29
C LYS A 58 6.09 11.90 7.74
N TRP A 59 5.47 12.18 6.61
CA TRP A 59 4.59 11.26 5.92
C TRP A 59 5.23 10.65 4.67
N VAL A 60 5.34 9.32 4.65
CA VAL A 60 5.70 8.53 3.47
C VAL A 60 4.47 7.72 3.02
N ALA A 61 4.03 7.93 1.78
CA ALA A 61 2.91 7.19 1.20
C ALA A 61 3.38 6.15 0.18
N PHE A 62 2.85 4.95 0.23
CA PHE A 62 3.17 3.87 -0.71
C PHE A 62 2.06 3.74 -1.75
N SER A 63 2.42 3.92 -3.02
CA SER A 63 1.56 3.70 -4.17
C SER A 63 1.79 2.29 -4.74
N ARG A 64 0.97 1.34 -4.31
CA ARG A 64 1.02 -0.07 -4.76
C ARG A 64 0.17 -0.37 -6.01
N GLY A 65 -0.45 0.66 -6.57
CA GLY A 65 -1.38 0.52 -7.69
C GLY A 65 -2.84 0.41 -7.25
N TRP A 66 -3.72 0.83 -8.15
CA TRP A 66 -5.15 0.91 -7.94
C TRP A 66 -5.83 -0.24 -8.69
N THR A 67 -6.40 -1.21 -7.97
CA THR A 67 -7.23 -2.26 -8.56
C THR A 67 -8.57 -1.67 -9.01
N LYS A 68 -8.94 -1.86 -10.27
CA LYS A 68 -10.11 -1.22 -10.88
C LYS A 68 -11.39 -2.03 -10.62
N ASP A 69 -11.75 -2.28 -9.37
CA ASP A 69 -12.84 -3.23 -9.12
C ASP A 69 -14.19 -2.61 -8.74
N ASP A 70 -14.37 -1.28 -8.75
CA ASP A 70 -15.71 -0.72 -8.62
C ASP A 70 -15.80 0.79 -8.93
N LEU A 71 -16.96 1.27 -9.38
CA LEU A 71 -17.22 2.72 -9.57
C LEU A 71 -17.05 3.52 -8.27
N LYS A 72 -17.44 2.93 -7.13
CA LYS A 72 -17.20 3.52 -5.79
C LYS A 72 -15.69 3.60 -5.49
N VAL A 73 -14.97 2.51 -5.75
CA VAL A 73 -13.51 2.44 -5.57
C VAL A 73 -12.80 3.46 -6.46
N ARG A 74 -13.31 3.71 -7.67
CA ARG A 74 -12.79 4.76 -8.57
C ARG A 74 -12.91 6.16 -7.99
N LEU A 75 -14.01 6.49 -7.30
CA LEU A 75 -14.15 7.78 -6.60
C LEU A 75 -13.16 7.88 -5.43
N PHE A 76 -13.04 6.82 -4.63
CA PHE A 76 -12.03 6.77 -3.56
C PHE A 76 -10.61 6.90 -4.09
N HIS A 77 -10.31 6.35 -5.27
CA HIS A 77 -9.02 6.56 -5.93
C HIS A 77 -8.79 8.00 -6.39
N ILE A 78 -9.82 8.74 -6.79
CA ILE A 78 -9.67 10.17 -7.09
C ILE A 78 -9.33 10.95 -5.82
N ILE A 79 -10.03 10.63 -4.74
CA ILE A 79 -9.81 11.22 -3.42
C ILE A 79 -8.40 10.89 -2.89
N ASP A 80 -7.97 9.64 -3.02
CA ASP A 80 -6.63 9.17 -2.69
C ASP A 80 -5.54 9.97 -3.43
N LYS A 81 -5.73 10.16 -4.74
CA LYS A 81 -4.84 10.96 -5.59
C LYS A 81 -4.78 12.43 -5.17
N ILE A 82 -5.80 12.94 -4.48
CA ILE A 82 -5.79 14.26 -3.88
C ILE A 82 -4.92 14.30 -2.64
N PHE A 83 -5.05 13.32 -1.75
CA PHE A 83 -4.33 13.35 -0.49
C PHE A 83 -2.86 12.98 -0.64
N ILE A 84 -2.54 12.01 -1.50
CA ILE A 84 -1.18 11.49 -1.62
C ILE A 84 -0.15 12.56 -2.02
N ARG A 85 -0.55 13.60 -2.77
CA ARG A 85 0.35 14.71 -3.18
C ARG A 85 0.89 15.53 -1.99
N PHE A 86 0.20 15.49 -0.85
CA PHE A 86 0.59 16.18 0.36
C PHE A 86 1.58 15.39 1.22
N ALA A 87 1.85 14.13 0.86
CA ALA A 87 2.92 13.37 1.50
C ALA A 87 4.27 14.10 1.35
N ASN A 88 5.15 13.92 2.33
CA ASN A 88 6.51 14.41 2.26
C ASN A 88 7.28 13.64 1.18
N HIS A 89 7.06 12.32 1.11
CA HIS A 89 7.63 11.43 0.12
C HIS A 89 6.65 10.36 -0.33
N ILE A 90 6.81 9.85 -1.55
CA ILE A 90 5.98 8.78 -2.11
C ILE A 90 6.87 7.68 -2.66
N VAL A 91 6.54 6.44 -2.30
CA VAL A 91 7.19 5.23 -2.82
C VAL A 91 6.26 4.58 -3.84
N ALA A 92 6.69 4.50 -5.09
CA ALA A 92 5.97 3.87 -6.18
C ALA A 92 6.53 2.45 -6.43
N VAL A 93 5.66 1.44 -6.49
CA VAL A 93 6.13 0.04 -6.69
C VAL A 93 6.58 -0.30 -8.11
N ALA A 94 6.34 0.61 -9.06
CA ALA A 94 6.72 0.45 -10.45
C ALA A 94 6.82 1.79 -11.17
N ASN A 95 7.58 1.82 -12.28
CA ASN A 95 7.65 2.94 -13.21
C ASN A 95 6.25 3.41 -13.66
N SER A 96 5.35 2.46 -13.95
CA SER A 96 3.97 2.77 -14.36
C SER A 96 3.18 3.54 -13.28
N GLN A 97 3.45 3.30 -12.00
CA GLN A 97 2.84 4.05 -10.90
C GLN A 97 3.45 5.45 -10.75
N LYS A 98 4.78 5.57 -10.86
CA LYS A 98 5.46 6.88 -10.88
C LYS A 98 4.90 7.78 -11.99
N LEU A 99 4.76 7.27 -13.21
CA LEU A 99 4.19 8.03 -14.32
C LEU A 99 2.75 8.49 -14.06
N LYS A 100 1.93 7.65 -13.41
CA LYS A 100 0.57 8.05 -13.02
C LYS A 100 0.59 9.17 -11.97
N LEU A 101 1.50 9.12 -11.01
CA LEU A 101 1.65 10.16 -9.98
C LEU A 101 2.12 11.50 -10.58
N ILE A 102 3.05 11.46 -11.53
CA ILE A 102 3.50 12.66 -12.26
C ILE A 102 2.33 13.30 -13.03
N LYS A 103 1.50 12.48 -13.71
CA LYS A 103 0.26 12.95 -14.38
C LYS A 103 -0.77 13.55 -13.42
N LEU A 104 -0.60 13.33 -12.11
CA LEU A 104 -1.43 13.90 -11.05
C LEU A 104 -0.75 15.09 -10.37
N PHE A 105 0.25 15.69 -11.02
CA PHE A 105 0.99 16.87 -10.56
C PHE A 105 1.77 16.65 -9.27
N VAL A 106 2.13 15.40 -8.95
CA VAL A 106 3.08 15.11 -7.88
C VAL A 106 4.50 15.45 -8.38
N PRO A 107 5.27 16.29 -7.66
CA PRO A 107 6.64 16.60 -8.05
C PRO A 107 7.50 15.34 -8.11
N GLU A 108 8.20 15.12 -9.22
CA GLU A 108 9.00 13.92 -9.44
C GLU A 108 10.05 13.69 -8.34
N LYS A 109 10.65 14.77 -7.83
CA LYS A 109 11.62 14.75 -6.72
C LYS A 109 11.08 14.13 -5.41
N LYS A 110 9.76 14.02 -5.26
CA LYS A 110 9.11 13.37 -4.12
C LYS A 110 8.83 11.88 -4.34
N ILE A 111 9.17 11.32 -5.51
CA ILE A 111 8.78 9.96 -5.88
C ILE A 111 10.03 9.09 -6.06
N SER A 112 10.16 8.07 -5.21
CA SER A 112 11.11 6.98 -5.41
C SER A 112 10.41 5.76 -5.97
N ILE A 113 11.09 5.00 -6.84
CA ILE A 113 10.61 3.69 -7.28
C ILE A 113 11.28 2.62 -6.43
N VAL A 114 10.49 1.76 -5.82
CA VAL A 114 10.97 0.59 -5.06
C VAL A 114 10.13 -0.59 -5.51
N HIS A 115 10.73 -1.49 -6.29
CA HIS A 115 10.02 -2.68 -6.77
C HIS A 115 9.70 -3.64 -5.63
N ASN A 116 8.55 -4.30 -5.72
CA ASN A 116 8.21 -5.38 -4.79
C ASN A 116 9.30 -6.45 -4.90
N ALA A 117 9.83 -6.86 -3.75
CA ALA A 117 10.74 -7.98 -3.64
C ALA A 117 9.97 -9.23 -3.22
N ILE A 118 10.40 -10.37 -3.72
CA ILE A 118 10.03 -11.68 -3.21
C ILE A 118 11.27 -12.28 -2.57
N ASP A 119 11.08 -13.01 -1.47
CA ASP A 119 12.14 -13.82 -0.90
C ASP A 119 12.25 -15.10 -1.74
N PRO A 120 13.35 -15.32 -2.49
CA PRO A 120 13.51 -16.51 -3.31
C PRO A 120 13.59 -17.78 -2.46
N ASP A 121 14.02 -17.68 -1.20
CA ASP A 121 14.22 -18.85 -0.34
C ASP A 121 12.90 -19.50 0.06
N LEU A 122 11.80 -18.74 0.03
CA LEU A 122 10.44 -19.28 0.21
C LEU A 122 10.04 -20.30 -0.88
N PHE A 123 10.77 -20.35 -2.00
CA PHE A 123 10.49 -21.26 -3.11
C PHE A 123 11.44 -22.44 -3.19
N ASN A 124 12.49 -22.50 -2.34
CA ASN A 124 13.49 -23.58 -2.39
C ASN A 124 12.89 -24.96 -2.06
N ASP A 125 11.89 -25.02 -1.17
CA ASP A 125 11.26 -26.26 -0.71
C ASP A 125 9.93 -26.59 -1.43
N VAL A 126 9.59 -25.87 -2.51
CA VAL A 126 8.35 -26.11 -3.24
C VAL A 126 8.53 -27.33 -4.16
N THR A 127 7.83 -28.42 -3.85
CA THR A 127 7.81 -29.60 -4.73
C THR A 127 7.04 -29.26 -6.02
N PRO A 128 7.66 -29.37 -7.21
CA PRO A 128 6.96 -29.13 -8.46
C PRO A 128 5.77 -30.09 -8.61
N ILE A 129 4.60 -29.52 -8.92
CA ILE A 129 3.37 -30.28 -9.14
C ILE A 129 3.12 -30.38 -10.65
N ASP A 130 2.77 -31.57 -11.12
CA ASP A 130 2.31 -31.74 -12.51
C ASP A 130 0.87 -31.23 -12.67
N LEU A 131 0.76 -29.95 -13.04
CA LEU A 131 -0.52 -29.33 -13.33
C LEU A 131 -1.24 -29.94 -14.54
N ARG A 132 -0.52 -30.56 -15.48
CA ARG A 132 -1.18 -31.22 -16.62
C ARG A 132 -1.87 -32.48 -16.17
N ALA A 133 -1.16 -33.34 -15.44
CA ALA A 133 -1.75 -34.56 -14.88
C ALA A 133 -2.89 -34.24 -13.91
N ASN A 134 -2.70 -33.27 -13.01
CA ASN A 134 -3.70 -32.95 -11.98
C ASN A 134 -5.01 -32.38 -12.54
N PHE A 135 -4.95 -31.67 -13.67
CA PHE A 135 -6.13 -31.06 -14.29
C PHE A 135 -6.54 -31.73 -15.62
N GLY A 136 -5.88 -32.82 -16.02
CA GLY A 136 -6.17 -33.56 -17.24
C GLY A 136 -5.88 -32.80 -18.53
N PHE A 137 -4.92 -31.87 -18.52
CA PHE A 137 -4.55 -31.13 -19.73
C PHE A 137 -3.68 -31.98 -20.67
N PRO A 138 -3.80 -31.81 -22.01
CA PRO A 138 -2.92 -32.47 -22.97
C PRO A 138 -1.44 -32.19 -22.69
N THR A 139 -0.55 -33.15 -22.93
CA THR A 139 0.90 -33.01 -22.69
C THR A 139 1.52 -31.82 -23.43
N ASN A 140 0.97 -31.47 -24.60
CA ASN A 140 1.48 -30.40 -25.46
C ASN A 140 0.76 -29.06 -25.25
N SER A 141 -0.05 -28.93 -24.19
CA SER A 141 -0.77 -27.69 -23.87
C SER A 141 0.16 -26.65 -23.23
N VAL A 142 -0.12 -25.38 -23.55
CA VAL A 142 0.43 -24.22 -22.84
C VAL A 142 -0.48 -23.93 -21.65
N ILE A 143 0.07 -23.96 -20.44
CA ILE A 143 -0.65 -23.59 -19.21
C ILE A 143 -0.33 -22.13 -18.89
N CYS A 144 -1.34 -21.29 -18.86
CA CYS A 144 -1.25 -19.92 -18.36
C CYS A 144 -1.86 -19.85 -16.96
N ILE A 145 -1.07 -19.41 -15.97
CA ILE A 145 -1.52 -19.21 -14.60
C ILE A 145 -1.44 -17.72 -14.30
N SER A 146 -2.52 -17.14 -13.80
CA SER A 146 -2.55 -15.78 -13.27
C SER A 146 -2.97 -15.81 -11.81
N GLY A 147 -2.12 -15.31 -10.92
CA GLY A 147 -2.49 -15.01 -9.53
C GLY A 147 -3.04 -13.58 -9.44
N GLY A 148 -4.18 -13.43 -8.76
CA GLY A 148 -4.79 -12.13 -8.42
C GLY A 148 -4.40 -11.68 -7.02
#